data_AF-A0A3Q8VJE2-F1
#
_entry.id   AF-A0A3Q8VJE2-F1
#
_cell.length_a   1.000
_cell.length_b   1.000
_cell.length_c   1.000
_cell.angle_alpha   90.00
_cell.angle_beta   90.00
_cell.angle_gamma   90.00
#
_symmetry.space_group_name_H-M   'P 1'
#
loop_
_entity.id
_entity.type
_entity.pdbx_description
1 polymer ?
#
loop_
_entity_poly.entity_id
_entity_poly.type
_entity_poly.pdbx_seq_one_letter_code
_entity_poly.pdbx_strand_id
1 'polypeptide(L)' 'MLTGREERNGVALASDECFSGWGRIFTGRRLCAAIVRLAVDGAIVRAGTESCRLARAKALTVQAAVG' A
#
# COMPACT_ATOMS: atom_id res chain seq x y z
N MET A 1 -12.89 0.18 -36.66
CA MET A 1 -11.49 0.30 -36.20
C MET A 1 -11.50 0.14 -34.69
N LEU A 2 -10.98 -0.97 -34.17
CA LEU A 2 -10.85 -1.17 -32.72
C LEU A 2 -9.76 -0.21 -32.24
N THR A 3 -10.13 0.87 -31.57
CA THR A 3 -9.15 1.66 -30.83
C THR A 3 -8.70 0.80 -29.67
N GLY A 4 -7.51 0.20 -29.80
CA GLY A 4 -6.83 -0.47 -28.70
C GLY A 4 -6.69 0.54 -27.57
N ARG A 5 -7.54 0.41 -26.55
CA ARG A 5 -7.42 1.19 -25.33
C ARG A 5 -6.14 0.71 -24.66
N GLU A 6 -5.12 1.56 -24.62
CA GLU A 6 -3.92 1.31 -23.84
C GLU A 6 -4.36 1.21 -22.38
N GLU A 7 -4.56 -0.02 -21.90
CA GLU A 7 -4.77 -0.28 -20.49
C GLU A 7 -3.45 0.00 -19.78
N ARG A 8 -3.25 1.26 -19.41
CA ARG A 8 -2.24 1.66 -18.42
C ARG A 8 -2.72 1.15 -17.07
N ASN A 9 -2.72 -0.17 -16.90
CA ASN A 9 -3.13 -0.84 -15.69
C ASN A 9 -2.06 -0.57 -14.62
N GLY A 10 -2.17 0.59 -13.97
CA GLY A 10 -1.29 0.97 -12.87
C GLY A 10 -1.52 0.03 -11.69
N VAL A 11 -0.46 -0.64 -11.24
CA VAL A 11 -0.51 -1.50 -10.06
C VAL A 11 -0.16 -0.65 -8.84
N ALA A 12 -1.05 -0.64 -7.83
CA ALA A 12 -0.77 -0.05 -6.53
C ALA A 12 -0.45 -1.17 -5.52
N LEU A 13 0.61 -0.98 -4.74
CA LEU A 13 1.03 -1.89 -3.68
C LEU A 13 1.13 -1.13 -2.36
N ALA A 14 0.55 -1.69 -1.30
CA ALA A 14 0.73 -1.21 0.07
C ALA A 14 1.50 -2.26 0.87
N SER A 15 2.42 -1.81 1.73
CA SER A 15 3.16 -2.68 2.64
C SER A 15 3.38 -1.96 3.96
N ASP A 16 3.24 -2.69 5.06
CA ASP A 16 3.57 -2.22 6.41
C ASP A 16 5.08 -2.39 6.72
N GLU A 17 5.82 -3.13 5.89
CA GLU A 17 7.25 -3.43 6.08
C GLU A 17 8.10 -2.74 5.01
N CYS A 18 9.26 -2.21 5.41
CA CYS A 18 10.21 -1.63 4.45
C CYS A 18 10.77 -2.69 3.49
N PHE A 19 11.18 -2.26 2.29
CA PHE A 19 11.80 -3.14 1.28
C PHE A 19 12.99 -3.96 1.83
N SER A 20 13.71 -3.46 2.84
CA SER A 20 14.79 -4.18 3.51
C SER A 20 14.32 -5.45 4.25
N GLY A 21 13.08 -5.49 4.74
CA GLY A 21 12.49 -6.63 5.45
C GLY A 21 11.89 -7.70 4.52
N TRP A 22 11.79 -7.41 3.22
CA TRP A 22 11.10 -8.27 2.26
C TRP A 22 11.84 -9.56 1.94
N GLY A 23 13.14 -9.65 2.21
CA GLY A 23 13.91 -10.90 2.07
C GLY A 23 13.38 -12.04 2.95
N ARG A 24 12.64 -11.72 4.02
CA ARG A 24 11.95 -12.70 4.88
C ARG A 24 10.60 -13.14 4.33
N ILE A 25 9.91 -12.27 3.59
CA ILE A 25 8.54 -12.48 3.10
C ILE A 25 8.55 -13.16 1.72
N PHE A 26 9.49 -12.76 0.85
CA PHE A 26 9.67 -13.36 -0.47
C PHE A 26 10.88 -14.29 -0.46
N THR A 27 10.62 -15.59 -0.38
CA THR A 27 11.64 -16.68 -0.42
C THR A 27 12.44 -16.71 -1.74
N GLY A 28 11.97 -16.03 -2.80
CA GLY A 28 12.66 -15.91 -4.08
C GLY A 28 13.33 -14.55 -4.28
N ARG A 29 14.68 -14.52 -4.34
CA ARG A 29 15.46 -13.30 -4.65
C ARG A 29 15.00 -12.60 -5.95
N ARG A 30 14.60 -13.39 -6.96
CA ARG A 30 14.11 -12.88 -8.25
C ARG A 30 12.72 -12.25 -8.16
N LEU A 31 11.85 -12.79 -7.30
CA LEU A 31 10.51 -12.24 -7.06
C LEU A 31 10.60 -10.90 -6.32
N CYS A 32 11.42 -10.84 -5.26
CA CYS A 32 11.69 -9.59 -4.55
C CYS A 32 12.24 -8.51 -5.50
N ALA A 33 13.24 -8.86 -6.32
CA ALA A 33 13.84 -7.93 -7.27
C ALA A 33 12.83 -7.42 -8.33
N ALA A 34 11.93 -8.27 -8.81
CA ALA A 34 10.91 -7.87 -9.78
C ALA A 34 9.90 -6.89 -9.18
N ILE A 35 9.44 -7.14 -7.95
CA ILE A 35 8.47 -6.26 -7.27
C ILE A 35 9.13 -4.93 -6.89
N VAL A 36 10.36 -4.93 -6.39
CA VAL A 36 11.11 -3.70 -6.10
C VAL A 36 11.34 -2.89 -7.38
N ARG A 37 11.70 -3.55 -8.49
CA ARG A 37 11.92 -2.87 -9.78
C ARG A 37 10.64 -2.20 -10.30
N LEU A 38 9.49 -2.89 -10.22
CA LEU A 38 8.19 -2.31 -10.57
C LEU A 38 7.86 -1.08 -9.70
N ALA A 39 8.21 -1.10 -8.41
CA ALA A 39 7.94 0.01 -7.49
C ALA A 39 8.89 1.20 -7.70
N VAL A 40 10.14 0.98 -8.13
CA VAL A 40 11.12 2.04 -8.43
C VAL A 40 10.71 2.85 -9.67
N ASP A 41 10.03 2.23 -10.63
CA ASP A 41 9.46 2.92 -11.79
C ASP A 41 8.15 3.69 -11.46
N GLY A 42 7.68 3.61 -10.21
CA GLY A 42 6.46 4.26 -9.71
C GLY A 42 6.70 5.36 -8.67
N ALA A 43 5.60 5.87 -8.10
CA ALA A 43 5.65 6.84 -7.00
C ALA A 43 5.59 6.12 -5.64
N ILE A 44 6.61 6.33 -4.79
CA ILE A 44 6.63 5.79 -3.43
C ILE A 44 6.05 6.83 -2.47
N VAL A 45 4.92 6.50 -1.85
CA VAL A 45 4.28 7.34 -0.82
C VAL A 45 4.40 6.65 0.53
N ARG A 46 4.98 7.32 1.52
CA ARG A 46 5.00 6.83 2.91
C ARG A 46 3.65 7.12 3.55
N ALA A 47 2.94 6.06 3.96
CA ALA A 47 1.72 6.20 4.73
C ALA A 47 2.01 6.80 6.12
N GLY A 48 1.04 7.55 6.66
CA GLY A 48 1.10 8.05 8.03
C GLY A 48 1.04 6.90 9.05
N THR A 49 1.44 7.18 10.28
CA THR A 49 1.44 6.19 11.37
C THR A 49 0.09 6.05 12.06
N GLU A 50 -0.89 6.88 11.70
CA GLU A 50 -2.19 6.93 12.34
C GLU A 50 -3.19 5.95 11.69
N SER A 51 -3.88 5.19 12.53
CA SER A 51 -4.91 4.25 12.07
C SER A 51 -6.26 4.97 11.92
N CYS A 52 -6.75 5.06 10.68
CA CYS A 52 -8.07 5.60 10.37
C CYS A 52 -9.19 4.87 11.13
N ARG A 53 -9.09 3.53 11.27
CA ARG A 53 -10.06 2.72 12.02
C ARG A 53 -10.12 3.11 13.50
N LEU A 54 -8.96 3.30 14.13
CA LEU A 54 -8.87 3.69 15.53
C LEU A 54 -9.43 5.11 15.75
N ALA A 55 -9.04 6.06 14.89
CA ALA A 55 -9.55 7.44 14.96
C ALA A 55 -11.08 7.47 14.86
N ARG A 56 -11.65 6.67 13.95
CA ARG A 56 -13.10 6.55 13.78
C ARG A 56 -13.79 5.92 14.99
N ALA A 57 -13.22 4.89 15.60
CA ALA A 57 -13.75 4.29 16.82
C ALA A 57 -13.73 5.27 18.02
N LYS A 58 -12.64 6.04 18.17
CA LYS A 58 -12.55 7.10 19.19
C LYS A 58 -13.61 8.17 18.98
N ALA A 59 -13.84 8.61 17.74
CA ALA A 59 -14.88 9.59 17.45
C ALA A 59 -16.29 9.09 17.84
N LEU A 60 -16.62 7.83 17.50
CA LEU A 60 -17.91 7.22 17.85
C LEU A 60 -18.11 7.07 19.36
N THR A 61 -17.06 6.69 20.09
CA THR A 61 -17.12 6.57 21.57
C THR A 61 -17.25 7.94 22.24
N VAL A 62 -16.57 8.97 21.74
CA VAL A 62 -16.73 10.35 22.22
C VAL A 62 -18.16 10.86 21.97
N GLN A 63 -18.74 10.59 20.80
CA GLN A 63 -20.12 10.98 20.50
C GLN A 63 -21.15 10.28 21.40
N ALA A 64 -20.91 9.01 21.77
CA ALA A 64 -21.78 8.26 22.68
C ALA A 64 -21.68 8.71 24.15
N ALA A 65 -20.57 9.36 24.54
CA ALA A 65 -20.36 9.86 25.90
C ALA A 65 -20.88 11.29 26.13
N VAL A 66 -21.25 11.99 25.06
CA VAL A 66 -21.73 13.39 25.08
C VAL A 66 -23.27 13.47 24.92
N GLY A 67 -23.94 12.34 24.70
CA GLY A 67 -25.41 12.21 24.70
C GLY A 67 -25.92 11.58 25.99
#